data_AF-A0A367IMN7-F1
#
_entry.id   AF-A0A367IMN7-F1
#
_cell.length_a   1.000
_cell.length_b   1.000
_cell.length_c   1.000
_cell.angle_alpha   90.00
_cell.angle_beta   90.00
_cell.angle_gamma   90.00
#
_symmetry.space_group_name_H-M   'P 1'
#
loop_
_entity.id
_entity.type
_entity.pdbx_description
1 polymer ?
#
loop_
_entity_poly.entity_id
_entity_poly.type
_entity_poly.pdbx_seq_one_letter_code
_entity_poly.pdbx_strand_id
1 'polypeptide(L)'
;KEVQDQIPEKEMDSVMEDKDDKEEMNPEEETDPQVLKEKAQSYQKMALEAKRSGDKKRAVELLRESKTYNQKYQELLEIQSAITNTTENVEPAKEEKPIVVPEPQNDAELQKLLTRTISLQKKYKEAALYYKKIGNISAAKQMVRTSKELLYTGIKLKNGEIFDPQSVQLPDSPDMTLSDGKMRQLNPTQPPSIASREGIESELLHQINVCHNLALQNQNTHKDSKQDAYQQVEKAFSADLVSLRAHESSALPALHYEQVNYVYKNLNDHIPSNMMEFKVIRATGLPTLDIATSLEPFVTWDFGGWPPENTAQAAMNKGETPVQKGIEPHFDFSLMIPITRTNRVFLRYLQRKKLIIEVLHNKYTYGLFRRPVLLGRAVISMDRLLTKSSISGSFDLLDSSRKKTGGKIDIQVNLRDPLSEEDKVKRSERWLILDAFDSHASVCLSAAKLTTGGPQIPSS
;
A
#
# COMPACT_ATOMS: atom_id res chain seq x y z
N LYS A 1 -44.00 66.34 -0.84
CA LYS A 1 -42.91 65.38 -1.11
C LYS A 1 -43.13 64.22 -0.17
N GLU A 2 -44.05 63.35 -0.59
CA GLU A 2 -43.78 61.97 -1.05
C GLU A 2 -44.07 61.03 0.12
N VAL A 3 -45.35 60.69 0.28
CA VAL A 3 -46.05 59.53 -0.33
C VAL A 3 -45.70 58.26 0.44
N GLN A 4 -46.75 57.80 1.11
CA GLN A 4 -46.82 56.69 2.02
C GLN A 4 -47.49 55.57 1.22
N ASP A 5 -46.68 54.67 0.64
CA ASP A 5 -47.20 53.60 -0.18
C ASP A 5 -47.19 52.25 0.55
N GLN A 6 -48.40 51.70 0.51
CA GLN A 6 -48.88 50.39 0.88
C GLN A 6 -47.98 49.26 0.38
N ILE A 7 -47.75 48.29 1.25
CA ILE A 7 -47.29 46.95 0.90
C ILE A 7 -48.54 46.12 0.57
N PRO A 8 -48.70 45.56 -0.65
CA PRO A 8 -49.62 44.47 -0.86
C PRO A 8 -48.87 43.14 -0.81
N GLU A 9 -49.40 42.24 0.02
CA GLU A 9 -49.18 40.80 -0.04
C GLU A 9 -49.44 40.30 -1.46
N LYS A 10 -48.53 39.47 -1.97
CA LYS A 10 -48.80 38.60 -3.10
C LYS A 10 -48.20 37.23 -2.82
N GLU A 11 -49.06 36.35 -2.31
CA GLU A 11 -48.91 34.92 -2.40
C GLU A 11 -48.60 34.54 -3.86
N MET A 12 -47.49 33.81 -4.06
CA MET A 12 -47.33 32.91 -5.18
C MET A 12 -46.71 31.63 -4.61
N ASP A 13 -47.61 30.74 -4.22
CA ASP A 13 -47.38 29.32 -4.19
C ASP A 13 -46.82 28.87 -5.55
N SER A 14 -45.59 28.38 -5.56
CA SER A 14 -45.17 27.36 -6.51
C SER A 14 -44.40 26.30 -5.75
N VAL A 15 -45.15 25.38 -5.19
CA VAL A 15 -44.70 24.04 -4.84
C VAL A 15 -44.07 23.43 -6.10
N MET A 16 -42.75 23.34 -6.15
CA MET A 16 -42.07 22.42 -7.07
C MET A 16 -41.67 21.21 -6.24
N GLU A 17 -42.35 20.10 -6.53
CA GLU A 17 -42.12 18.77 -5.98
C GLU A 17 -40.64 18.39 -6.05
N ASP A 18 -40.08 17.98 -4.92
CA ASP A 18 -38.84 17.21 -4.85
C ASP A 18 -39.06 15.85 -5.53
N LYS A 19 -38.75 15.78 -6.83
CA LYS A 19 -38.52 14.49 -7.50
C LYS A 19 -37.06 14.09 -7.34
N ASP A 20 -36.80 13.31 -6.30
CA ASP A 20 -35.62 12.44 -6.21
C ASP A 20 -35.79 11.25 -7.17
N ASP A 21 -35.76 11.51 -8.48
CA ASP A 21 -35.65 10.47 -9.50
C ASP A 21 -34.16 10.13 -9.68
N LYS A 22 -33.65 9.25 -8.83
CA LYS A 22 -32.44 8.47 -9.18
C LYS A 22 -32.85 7.44 -10.21
N GLU A 23 -32.85 7.84 -11.49
CA GLU A 23 -32.90 6.89 -12.60
C GLU A 23 -31.68 5.98 -12.54
N GLU A 24 -31.84 4.77 -11.98
CA GLU A 24 -30.86 3.70 -12.11
C GLU A 24 -30.73 3.31 -13.59
N MET A 25 -29.54 3.51 -14.13
CA MET A 25 -29.23 3.32 -15.54
C MET A 25 -29.19 1.84 -15.91
N ASN A 26 -29.80 1.49 -17.04
CA ASN A 26 -29.74 0.14 -17.61
C ASN A 26 -28.27 -0.18 -18.01
N PRO A 27 -27.72 -1.38 -17.74
CA PRO A 27 -26.30 -1.68 -17.95
C PRO A 27 -25.80 -1.51 -19.40
N GLU A 28 -26.71 -1.56 -20.37
CA GLU A 28 -26.41 -1.39 -21.80
C GLU A 28 -26.15 0.08 -22.16
N GLU A 29 -26.84 1.03 -21.49
CA GLU A 29 -26.68 2.48 -21.72
C GLU A 29 -25.38 3.05 -21.12
N GLU A 30 -24.74 2.30 -20.21
CA GLU A 30 -23.46 2.68 -19.60
C GLU A 30 -22.27 2.54 -20.57
N THR A 31 -22.49 1.96 -21.76
CA THR A 31 -21.44 1.68 -22.75
C THR A 31 -21.41 2.62 -23.95
N ASP A 32 -22.38 3.54 -24.10
CA ASP A 32 -22.40 4.53 -25.18
C ASP A 32 -21.69 5.85 -24.76
N PRO A 33 -20.59 6.24 -25.43
CA PRO A 33 -19.87 7.48 -25.13
C PRO A 33 -20.73 8.75 -25.25
N GLN A 34 -21.71 8.78 -26.16
CA GLN A 34 -22.52 9.96 -26.39
C GLN A 34 -23.51 10.20 -25.24
N VAL A 35 -24.11 9.12 -24.71
CA VAL A 35 -25.03 9.16 -23.57
C VAL A 35 -24.34 9.63 -22.29
N LEU A 36 -23.11 9.15 -22.05
CA LEU A 36 -22.33 9.57 -20.87
C LEU A 36 -21.94 11.06 -20.91
N LYS A 37 -21.65 11.58 -22.10
CA LYS A 37 -21.35 13.01 -22.31
C LYS A 37 -22.58 13.89 -22.06
N GLU A 38 -23.75 13.47 -22.56
CA GLU A 38 -25.01 14.19 -22.38
C GLU A 38 -25.43 14.21 -20.90
N LYS A 39 -25.28 13.09 -20.19
CA LYS A 39 -25.49 13.04 -18.73
C LYS A 39 -24.50 13.93 -17.97
N ALA A 40 -23.21 13.92 -18.33
CA ALA A 40 -22.23 14.79 -17.68
C ALA A 40 -22.60 16.29 -17.82
N GLN A 41 -23.13 16.68 -18.98
CA GLN A 41 -23.60 18.04 -19.27
C GLN A 41 -24.92 18.37 -18.55
N SER A 42 -25.86 17.43 -18.42
CA SER A 42 -27.10 17.63 -17.69
C SER A 42 -26.84 17.91 -16.21
N TYR A 43 -25.97 17.11 -15.57
CA TYR A 43 -25.54 17.33 -14.18
C TYR A 43 -24.82 18.67 -13.99
N GLN A 44 -24.01 19.08 -14.96
CA GLN A 44 -23.36 20.40 -14.93
C GLN A 44 -24.36 21.55 -15.02
N LYS A 45 -25.43 21.41 -15.82
CA LYS A 45 -26.52 22.39 -15.94
C LYS A 45 -27.33 22.48 -14.65
N MET A 46 -27.70 21.33 -14.07
CA MET A 46 -28.41 21.26 -12.79
C MET A 46 -27.56 21.87 -11.65
N ALA A 47 -26.25 21.64 -11.65
CA ALA A 47 -25.35 22.24 -10.66
C ALA A 47 -25.28 23.78 -10.75
N LEU A 48 -25.35 24.34 -11.97
CA LEU A 48 -25.38 25.78 -12.19
C LEU A 48 -26.70 26.40 -11.73
N GLU A 49 -27.81 25.68 -11.91
CA GLU A 49 -29.13 26.07 -11.44
C GLU A 49 -29.21 26.05 -9.91
N ALA A 50 -28.73 24.97 -9.28
CA ALA A 50 -28.59 24.86 -7.82
C ALA A 50 -27.70 25.97 -7.23
N LYS A 51 -26.64 26.36 -7.95
CA LYS A 51 -25.79 27.49 -7.55
C LYS A 51 -26.51 28.84 -7.65
N ARG A 52 -27.39 29.02 -8.64
CA ARG A 52 -28.20 30.24 -8.82
C ARG A 52 -29.32 30.35 -7.79
N SER A 53 -29.89 29.22 -7.35
CA SER A 53 -30.88 29.17 -6.27
C SER A 53 -30.26 29.24 -4.86
N GLY A 54 -28.93 29.29 -4.74
CA GLY A 54 -28.23 29.44 -3.47
C GLY A 54 -27.96 28.12 -2.72
N ASP A 55 -28.37 26.98 -3.27
CA ASP A 55 -28.11 25.66 -2.71
C ASP A 55 -26.70 25.17 -3.06
N LYS A 56 -25.74 25.58 -2.22
CA LYS A 56 -24.32 25.23 -2.38
C LYS A 56 -24.03 23.74 -2.18
N LYS A 57 -24.84 23.01 -1.40
CA LYS A 57 -24.59 21.59 -1.11
C LYS A 57 -24.98 20.74 -2.31
N ARG A 58 -26.20 20.93 -2.82
CA ARG A 58 -26.70 20.24 -4.02
C ARG A 58 -25.85 20.55 -5.25
N ALA A 59 -25.38 21.80 -5.40
CA ALA A 59 -24.46 22.16 -6.48
C ALA A 59 -23.13 21.38 -6.44
N VAL A 60 -22.60 21.07 -5.25
CA VAL A 60 -21.35 20.29 -5.11
C VAL A 60 -21.57 18.81 -5.40
N GLU A 61 -22.69 18.24 -5.01
CA GLU A 61 -23.04 16.84 -5.29
C GLU A 61 -23.25 16.61 -6.79
N LEU A 62 -24.04 17.45 -7.45
CA LEU A 62 -24.26 17.38 -8.89
C LEU A 62 -22.94 17.59 -9.68
N LEU A 63 -22.03 18.42 -9.18
CA LEU A 63 -20.69 18.57 -9.77
C LEU A 63 -19.82 17.33 -9.59
N ARG A 64 -19.96 16.59 -8.49
CA ARG A 64 -19.25 15.31 -8.31
C ARG A 64 -19.77 14.27 -9.29
N GLU A 65 -21.09 14.18 -9.45
CA GLU A 65 -21.70 13.24 -10.41
C GLU A 65 -21.30 13.57 -11.86
N SER A 66 -21.35 14.85 -12.25
CA SER A 66 -20.85 15.31 -13.56
C SER A 66 -19.39 14.94 -13.80
N LYS A 67 -18.52 15.01 -12.77
CA LYS A 67 -17.11 14.59 -12.88
C LYS A 67 -16.97 13.09 -13.06
N THR A 68 -17.77 12.29 -12.36
CA THR A 68 -17.77 10.83 -12.50
C THR A 68 -18.16 10.41 -13.92
N TYR A 69 -19.22 11.00 -14.48
CA TYR A 69 -19.64 10.71 -15.86
C TYR A 69 -18.62 11.21 -16.90
N ASN A 70 -18.04 12.39 -16.70
CA ASN A 70 -16.94 12.87 -17.55
C ASN A 70 -15.72 11.94 -17.51
N GLN A 71 -15.38 11.40 -16.35
CA GLN A 71 -14.29 10.45 -16.23
C GLN A 71 -14.59 9.16 -17.02
N LYS A 72 -15.79 8.59 -16.87
CA LYS A 72 -16.22 7.43 -17.66
C LYS A 72 -16.19 7.70 -19.18
N TYR A 73 -16.63 8.89 -19.60
CA TYR A 73 -16.56 9.31 -21.00
C TYR A 73 -15.13 9.39 -21.53
N GLN A 74 -14.20 9.99 -20.77
CA GLN A 74 -12.79 10.08 -21.16
C GLN A 74 -12.13 8.70 -21.23
N GLU A 75 -12.42 7.81 -20.28
CA GLU A 75 -11.93 6.42 -20.30
C GLU A 75 -12.41 5.67 -21.56
N LEU A 76 -13.67 5.86 -21.98
CA LEU A 76 -14.17 5.26 -23.22
C LEU A 76 -13.56 5.87 -24.49
N LEU A 77 -13.31 7.18 -24.52
CA LEU A 77 -12.62 7.82 -25.64
C LEU A 77 -11.15 7.39 -25.75
N GLU A 78 -10.47 7.22 -24.62
CA GLU A 78 -9.11 6.65 -24.58
C GLU A 78 -9.10 5.21 -25.09
N ILE A 79 -10.13 4.42 -24.75
CA ILE A 79 -10.30 3.06 -25.28
C ILE A 79 -10.54 3.10 -26.80
N GLN A 80 -11.45 3.95 -27.29
CA GLN A 80 -11.74 4.06 -28.73
C GLN A 80 -10.54 4.59 -29.52
N SER A 81 -9.86 5.63 -29.04
CA SER A 81 -8.66 6.16 -29.71
C SER A 81 -7.49 5.18 -29.69
N ALA A 82 -7.35 4.36 -28.65
CA ALA A 82 -6.39 3.26 -28.63
C ALA A 82 -6.74 2.15 -29.64
N ILE A 83 -8.03 1.94 -29.93
CA ILE A 83 -8.50 1.03 -30.98
C ILE A 83 -8.19 1.62 -32.36
N THR A 84 -8.54 2.89 -32.62
CA THR A 84 -8.40 3.54 -33.94
C THR A 84 -6.94 3.78 -34.35
N ASN A 85 -6.07 4.16 -33.41
CA ASN A 85 -4.63 4.34 -33.68
C ASN A 85 -3.89 3.02 -34.00
N THR A 86 -4.56 1.88 -33.83
CA THR A 86 -4.02 0.54 -34.19
C THR A 86 -4.53 0.07 -35.56
N THR A 87 -5.51 0.76 -36.16
CA THR A 87 -6.08 0.42 -37.48
C THR A 87 -5.48 1.20 -38.66
N GLU A 88 -4.68 2.25 -38.43
CA GLU A 88 -4.12 3.11 -39.49
C GLU A 88 -2.83 2.59 -40.15
N ASN A 89 -2.38 1.37 -39.87
CA ASN A 89 -1.21 0.77 -40.51
C ASN A 89 -1.55 -0.48 -41.36
N VAL A 90 -2.61 -0.39 -42.18
CA VAL A 90 -2.82 -1.35 -43.28
C VAL A 90 -3.30 -0.62 -44.53
N GLU A 91 -2.40 -0.55 -45.51
CA GLU A 91 -2.65 -0.14 -46.89
C GLU A 91 -3.50 -1.20 -47.61
N PRO A 92 -4.47 -0.85 -48.48
CA PRO A 92 -5.43 -1.82 -49.02
C PRO A 92 -4.90 -2.48 -50.30
N ALA A 93 -4.68 -3.80 -50.26
CA ALA A 93 -4.50 -4.62 -51.46
C ALA A 93 -5.76 -5.47 -51.71
N LYS A 94 -6.40 -5.23 -52.86
CA LYS A 94 -7.45 -6.07 -53.46
C LYS A 94 -6.85 -7.38 -53.98
N GLU A 95 -7.51 -8.51 -53.75
CA GLU A 95 -7.95 -9.45 -54.81
C GLU A 95 -8.74 -10.64 -54.21
N GLU A 96 -9.51 -11.30 -55.07
CA GLU A 96 -10.77 -11.99 -54.80
C GLU A 96 -10.68 -13.51 -55.07
N LYS A 97 -11.47 -14.31 -54.31
CA LYS A 97 -12.01 -15.69 -54.55
C LYS A 97 -11.16 -16.93 -54.17
N PRO A 98 -11.79 -18.13 -54.01
CA PRO A 98 -12.96 -18.46 -53.18
C PRO A 98 -12.79 -19.74 -52.31
N ILE A 99 -13.46 -19.72 -51.15
CA ILE A 99 -14.12 -20.80 -50.36
C ILE A 99 -13.61 -22.25 -50.55
N VAL A 100 -13.03 -22.82 -49.47
CA VAL A 100 -13.16 -24.24 -49.11
C VAL A 100 -13.50 -24.33 -47.62
N VAL A 101 -14.65 -24.89 -47.30
CA VAL A 101 -15.15 -25.17 -45.94
C VAL A 101 -14.63 -26.54 -45.48
N PRO A 102 -14.12 -26.68 -44.25
CA PRO A 102 -14.21 -27.95 -43.53
C PRO A 102 -14.88 -27.81 -42.14
N GLU A 103 -15.93 -28.63 -41.98
CA GLU A 103 -16.56 -29.26 -40.80
C GLU A 103 -16.67 -28.62 -39.38
N PRO A 104 -17.82 -28.83 -38.69
CA PRO A 104 -18.26 -28.13 -37.48
C PRO A 104 -17.63 -28.58 -36.13
N GLN A 105 -16.52 -29.33 -36.15
CA GLN A 105 -15.88 -29.80 -34.89
C GLN A 105 -14.95 -28.75 -34.25
N ASN A 106 -14.34 -27.87 -35.06
CA ASN A 106 -13.42 -26.84 -34.57
C ASN A 106 -14.13 -25.66 -33.87
N ASP A 107 -15.37 -25.35 -34.23
CA ASP A 107 -16.10 -24.19 -33.70
C ASP A 107 -16.35 -24.30 -32.18
N ALA A 108 -16.68 -25.50 -31.69
CA ALA A 108 -16.94 -25.72 -30.27
C ALA A 108 -15.67 -25.62 -29.42
N GLU A 109 -14.52 -26.06 -29.94
CA GLU A 109 -13.23 -25.97 -29.25
C GLU A 109 -12.71 -24.52 -29.26
N LEU A 110 -12.85 -23.81 -30.38
CA LEU A 110 -12.55 -22.38 -30.49
C LEU A 110 -13.42 -21.53 -29.56
N GLN A 111 -14.71 -21.84 -29.42
CA GLN A 111 -15.60 -21.16 -28.47
C GLN A 111 -15.19 -21.41 -27.01
N LYS A 112 -14.77 -22.64 -26.66
CA LYS A 112 -14.22 -22.94 -25.33
C LYS A 112 -12.93 -22.17 -25.07
N LEU A 113 -12.03 -22.11 -26.05
CA LEU A 113 -10.79 -21.35 -25.97
C LEU A 113 -11.04 -19.84 -25.80
N LEU A 114 -12.01 -19.29 -26.54
CA LEU A 114 -12.44 -17.90 -26.41
C LEU A 114 -12.97 -17.60 -25.00
N THR A 115 -13.88 -18.43 -24.49
CA THR A 115 -14.43 -18.29 -23.14
C THR A 115 -13.32 -18.37 -22.08
N ARG A 116 -12.39 -19.32 -22.20
CA ARG A 116 -11.24 -19.45 -21.31
C ARG A 116 -10.36 -18.20 -21.35
N THR A 117 -10.07 -17.68 -22.54
CA THR A 117 -9.28 -16.46 -22.77
C THR A 117 -9.91 -15.25 -22.09
N ILE A 118 -11.22 -15.03 -22.28
CA ILE A 118 -11.98 -13.93 -21.64
C ILE A 118 -11.97 -14.07 -20.11
N SER A 119 -12.19 -15.29 -19.61
CA SER A 119 -12.18 -15.55 -18.17
C SER A 119 -10.82 -15.27 -17.54
N LEU A 120 -9.72 -15.66 -18.20
CA LEU A 120 -8.36 -15.38 -17.76
C LEU A 120 -8.07 -13.88 -17.83
N GLN A 121 -8.47 -13.21 -18.91
CA GLN A 121 -8.31 -11.77 -19.07
C GLN A 121 -8.93 -11.01 -17.88
N LYS A 122 -10.15 -11.41 -17.47
CA LYS A 122 -10.82 -10.84 -16.29
C LYS A 122 -10.01 -11.06 -15.01
N LYS A 123 -9.53 -12.29 -14.76
CA LYS A 123 -8.69 -12.61 -13.60
C LYS A 123 -7.42 -11.75 -13.56
N TYR A 124 -6.74 -11.58 -14.69
CA TYR A 124 -5.53 -10.74 -14.77
C TYR A 124 -5.83 -9.24 -14.52
N LYS A 125 -6.99 -8.74 -14.94
CA LYS A 125 -7.43 -7.37 -14.58
C LYS A 125 -7.68 -7.22 -13.08
N GLU A 126 -8.35 -8.19 -12.46
CA GLU A 126 -8.60 -8.20 -11.02
C GLU A 126 -7.28 -8.27 -10.22
N ALA A 127 -6.35 -9.13 -10.65
CA ALA A 127 -5.01 -9.22 -10.07
C ALA A 127 -4.23 -7.91 -10.20
N ALA A 128 -4.32 -7.22 -11.34
CA ALA A 128 -3.70 -5.90 -11.52
C ALA A 128 -4.24 -4.86 -10.51
N LEU A 129 -5.54 -4.87 -10.25
CA LEU A 129 -6.17 -4.00 -9.25
C LEU A 129 -5.73 -4.36 -7.83
N TYR A 130 -5.64 -5.65 -7.51
CA TYR A 130 -5.09 -6.13 -6.24
C TYR A 130 -3.68 -5.60 -6.02
N TYR A 131 -2.76 -5.82 -6.97
CA TYR A 131 -1.38 -5.36 -6.88
C TYR A 131 -1.26 -3.84 -6.81
N LYS A 132 -2.12 -3.10 -7.52
CA LYS A 132 -2.21 -1.63 -7.40
C LYS A 132 -2.62 -1.20 -5.99
N LYS A 133 -3.58 -1.90 -5.36
CA LYS A 133 -4.04 -1.61 -3.99
C LYS A 133 -2.97 -1.87 -2.94
N ILE A 134 -2.25 -2.98 -3.05
CA ILE A 134 -1.15 -3.29 -2.12
C ILE A 134 0.11 -2.45 -2.40
N GLY A 135 0.18 -1.78 -3.57
CA GLY A 135 1.26 -0.87 -3.93
C GLY A 135 2.39 -1.53 -4.71
N ASN A 136 2.24 -2.79 -5.13
CA ASN A 136 3.15 -3.45 -6.06
C ASN A 136 2.85 -3.00 -7.49
N ILE A 137 3.36 -1.82 -7.86
CA ILE A 137 3.12 -1.24 -9.19
C ILE A 137 3.80 -2.05 -10.31
N SER A 138 4.91 -2.74 -10.02
CA SER A 138 5.60 -3.58 -11.00
C SER A 138 4.77 -4.79 -11.40
N ALA A 139 4.30 -5.57 -10.41
CA ALA A 139 3.41 -6.70 -10.65
C ALA A 139 2.09 -6.23 -11.28
N ALA A 140 1.51 -5.11 -10.81
CA ALA A 140 0.32 -4.54 -11.42
C ALA A 140 0.51 -4.23 -12.93
N LYS A 141 1.66 -3.64 -13.31
CA LYS A 141 1.99 -3.37 -14.72
C LYS A 141 2.14 -4.65 -15.52
N GLN A 142 2.77 -5.69 -14.97
CA GLN A 142 2.89 -6.99 -15.64
C GLN A 142 1.51 -7.62 -15.85
N MET A 143 0.65 -7.66 -14.82
CA MET A 143 -0.71 -8.17 -14.93
C MET A 143 -1.53 -7.41 -15.99
N VAL A 144 -1.38 -6.09 -16.08
CA VAL A 144 -2.01 -5.29 -17.14
C VAL A 144 -1.50 -5.70 -18.52
N ARG A 145 -0.19 -5.89 -18.70
CA ARG A 145 0.39 -6.32 -19.99
C ARG A 145 -0.18 -7.65 -20.43
N THR A 146 -0.16 -8.67 -19.57
CA THR A 146 -0.72 -9.99 -19.86
C THR A 146 -2.23 -9.91 -20.14
N SER A 147 -2.98 -9.07 -19.41
CA SER A 147 -4.41 -8.86 -19.69
C SER A 147 -4.68 -8.23 -21.07
N LYS A 148 -3.74 -7.43 -21.60
CA LYS A 148 -3.83 -6.84 -22.95
C LYS A 148 -3.49 -7.87 -24.02
N GLU A 149 -2.49 -8.71 -23.78
CA GLU A 149 -2.16 -9.83 -24.67
C GLU A 149 -3.34 -10.80 -24.79
N LEU A 150 -3.95 -11.18 -23.68
CA LEU A 150 -5.17 -12.00 -23.65
C LEU A 150 -6.35 -11.33 -24.37
N LEU A 151 -6.50 -10.01 -24.26
CA LEU A 151 -7.53 -9.28 -25.00
C LEU A 151 -7.31 -9.39 -26.51
N TYR A 152 -6.07 -9.20 -26.97
CA TYR A 152 -5.71 -9.29 -28.38
C TYR A 152 -5.95 -10.70 -28.92
N THR A 153 -5.54 -11.73 -28.18
CA THR A 153 -5.83 -13.13 -28.51
C THR A 153 -7.34 -13.39 -28.57
N GLY A 154 -8.12 -12.86 -27.63
CA GLY A 154 -9.58 -12.97 -27.65
C GLY A 154 -10.24 -12.31 -28.86
N ILE A 155 -9.74 -11.15 -29.30
CA ILE A 155 -10.22 -10.45 -30.50
C ILE A 155 -9.92 -11.29 -31.76
N LYS A 156 -8.70 -11.83 -31.88
CA LYS A 156 -8.32 -12.70 -33.01
C LYS A 156 -9.17 -13.97 -33.08
N LEU A 157 -9.43 -14.60 -31.93
CA LEU A 157 -10.32 -15.76 -31.84
C LEU A 157 -11.75 -15.40 -32.27
N LYS A 158 -12.26 -14.25 -31.84
CA LYS A 158 -13.60 -13.77 -32.22
C LYS A 158 -13.71 -13.45 -33.72
N ASN A 159 -12.65 -12.92 -34.31
CA ASN A 159 -12.59 -12.58 -35.73
C ASN A 159 -12.31 -13.78 -36.64
N GLY A 160 -12.07 -14.97 -36.08
CA GLY A 160 -11.75 -16.17 -36.88
C GLY A 160 -10.36 -16.11 -37.52
N GLU A 161 -9.43 -15.30 -36.98
CA GLU A 161 -8.04 -15.21 -37.48
C GLU A 161 -7.16 -16.36 -36.95
N ILE A 162 -7.62 -17.09 -35.94
CA ILE A 162 -6.94 -18.24 -35.35
C ILE A 162 -7.71 -19.50 -35.73
N PHE A 163 -7.06 -20.35 -36.54
CA PHE A 163 -7.66 -21.56 -37.11
C PHE A 163 -7.25 -22.83 -36.36
N ASP A 164 -6.15 -22.80 -35.61
CA ASP A 164 -5.64 -23.91 -34.81
C ASP A 164 -5.69 -23.58 -33.31
N PRO A 165 -6.60 -24.21 -32.53
CA PRO A 165 -6.69 -24.03 -31.09
C PRO A 165 -5.40 -24.37 -30.32
N GLN A 166 -4.57 -25.28 -30.83
CA GLN A 166 -3.33 -25.73 -30.17
C GLN A 166 -2.16 -24.76 -30.37
N SER A 167 -2.28 -23.85 -31.33
CA SER A 167 -1.27 -22.81 -31.57
C SER A 167 -1.25 -21.71 -30.50
N VAL A 168 -2.32 -21.61 -29.68
CA VAL A 168 -2.48 -20.59 -28.65
C VAL A 168 -2.08 -21.14 -27.29
N GLN A 169 -0.90 -20.75 -26.80
CA GLN A 169 -0.51 -21.00 -25.42
C GLN A 169 -1.05 -19.90 -24.50
N LEU A 170 -2.01 -20.26 -23.65
CA LEU A 170 -2.54 -19.35 -22.63
C LEU A 170 -1.66 -19.38 -21.38
N PRO A 171 -1.42 -18.22 -20.75
CA PRO A 171 -0.77 -18.18 -19.44
C PRO A 171 -1.64 -18.83 -18.37
N ASP A 172 -0.99 -19.28 -17.30
CA ASP A 172 -1.67 -19.81 -16.11
C ASP A 172 -2.49 -18.74 -15.39
N SER A 173 -3.27 -19.16 -14.39
CA SER A 173 -4.01 -18.20 -13.55
C SER A 173 -3.04 -17.27 -12.82
N PRO A 174 -3.39 -15.98 -12.66
CA PRO A 174 -2.49 -15.00 -12.05
C PRO A 174 -2.15 -15.38 -10.62
N ASP A 175 -0.86 -15.43 -10.30
CA ASP A 175 -0.37 -15.59 -8.94
C ASP A 175 -0.57 -14.27 -8.16
N MET A 176 -1.24 -14.33 -7.02
CA MET A 176 -1.52 -13.19 -6.12
C MET A 176 -0.71 -13.24 -4.83
N THR A 177 0.33 -14.08 -4.75
CA THR A 177 1.13 -14.28 -3.53
C THR A 177 2.29 -13.29 -3.36
N LEU A 178 2.61 -12.48 -4.38
CA LEU A 178 3.69 -11.51 -4.31
C LEU A 178 3.34 -10.34 -3.38
N SER A 179 4.26 -9.98 -2.49
CA SER A 179 4.11 -8.85 -1.58
C SER A 179 4.28 -7.50 -2.28
N ASP A 180 4.04 -6.43 -1.54
CA ASP A 180 4.08 -5.04 -1.97
C ASP A 180 5.47 -4.42 -2.22
N GLY A 181 6.54 -5.22 -2.25
CA GLY A 181 7.91 -4.72 -2.43
C GLY A 181 8.58 -4.18 -1.16
N LYS A 182 7.90 -4.27 -0.01
CA LYS A 182 8.25 -3.55 1.20
C LYS A 182 8.65 -4.52 2.30
N MET A 183 9.90 -4.43 2.71
CA MET A 183 10.45 -5.19 3.82
C MET A 183 10.14 -4.47 5.12
N ARG A 184 8.99 -4.81 5.71
CA ARG A 184 8.61 -4.39 7.07
C ARG A 184 9.63 -4.97 8.05
N GLN A 185 9.81 -4.36 9.23
CA GLN A 185 10.58 -5.01 10.29
C GLN A 185 9.89 -6.33 10.64
N LEU A 186 10.42 -7.43 10.11
CA LEU A 186 10.01 -8.76 10.50
C LEU A 186 10.43 -8.92 11.96
N ASN A 187 9.45 -9.00 12.85
CA ASN A 187 9.66 -9.68 14.11
C ASN A 187 10.13 -11.10 13.75
N PRO A 188 11.11 -11.67 14.46
CA PRO A 188 11.50 -13.05 14.24
C PRO A 188 10.32 -13.93 14.63
N THR A 189 9.44 -14.21 13.66
CA THR A 189 8.44 -15.26 13.77
C THR A 189 9.23 -16.55 13.95
N GLN A 190 8.88 -17.35 14.96
CA GLN A 190 9.46 -18.67 15.13
C GLN A 190 9.41 -19.41 13.79
N PRO A 191 10.51 -20.07 13.38
CA PRO A 191 10.51 -20.81 12.13
C PRO A 191 9.35 -21.83 12.19
N PRO A 192 8.51 -21.92 11.14
CA PRO A 192 7.51 -22.97 11.08
C PRO A 192 8.22 -24.31 11.24
N SER A 193 7.57 -25.27 11.88
CA SER A 193 8.08 -26.65 11.91
C SER A 193 8.15 -27.17 10.46
N ILE A 194 9.32 -27.13 9.83
CA ILE A 194 9.58 -27.44 8.40
C ILE A 194 9.48 -28.96 8.12
N ALA A 195 9.04 -29.76 9.08
CA ALA A 195 8.84 -31.20 8.92
C ALA A 195 7.63 -31.57 8.02
N SER A 196 7.00 -30.60 7.38
CA SER A 196 5.88 -30.80 6.46
C SER A 196 6.09 -30.05 5.15
N ARG A 197 5.40 -30.52 4.11
CA ARG A 197 5.42 -29.90 2.78
C ARG A 197 4.92 -28.46 2.81
N GLU A 198 3.89 -28.18 3.61
CA GLU A 198 3.36 -26.83 3.82
C GLU A 198 4.41 -25.91 4.46
N GLY A 199 5.26 -26.45 5.33
CA GLY A 199 6.39 -25.72 5.90
C GLY A 199 7.42 -25.32 4.84
N ILE A 200 7.75 -26.24 3.92
CA ILE A 200 8.65 -25.96 2.78
C ILE A 200 8.04 -24.92 1.84
N GLU A 201 6.75 -25.06 1.49
CA GLU A 201 6.05 -24.08 0.65
C GLU A 201 6.01 -22.68 1.28
N SER A 202 5.74 -22.60 2.58
CA SER A 202 5.73 -21.33 3.31
C SER A 202 7.11 -20.66 3.32
N GLU A 203 8.17 -21.45 3.45
CA GLU A 203 9.54 -20.96 3.46
C GLU A 203 9.99 -20.48 2.07
N LEU A 204 9.67 -21.23 1.00
CA LEU A 204 9.91 -20.80 -0.37
C LEU A 204 9.14 -19.51 -0.70
N LEU A 205 7.87 -19.41 -0.30
CA LEU A 205 7.08 -18.19 -0.46
C LEU A 205 7.69 -17.01 0.29
N HIS A 206 8.23 -17.24 1.49
CA HIS A 206 8.94 -16.21 2.24
C HIS A 206 10.17 -15.71 1.48
N GLN A 207 11.01 -16.61 0.99
CA GLN A 207 12.23 -16.29 0.24
C GLN A 207 11.93 -15.58 -1.09
N ILE A 208 10.93 -16.06 -1.85
CA ILE A 208 10.43 -15.39 -3.06
C ILE A 208 10.04 -13.95 -2.74
N ASN A 209 9.30 -13.74 -1.66
CA ASN A 209 8.88 -12.40 -1.24
C ASN A 209 10.08 -11.51 -0.86
N VAL A 210 11.07 -12.04 -0.15
CA VAL A 210 12.29 -11.28 0.18
C VAL A 210 13.05 -10.90 -1.09
N CYS A 211 13.27 -11.83 -2.02
CA CYS A 211 13.92 -11.56 -3.30
C CYS A 211 13.17 -10.52 -4.13
N HIS A 212 11.84 -10.64 -4.20
CA HIS A 212 10.99 -9.70 -4.91
C HIS A 212 11.12 -8.27 -4.34
N ASN A 213 11.11 -8.15 -3.01
CA ASN A 213 11.28 -6.87 -2.34
C ASN A 213 12.68 -6.28 -2.58
N LEU A 214 13.73 -7.09 -2.50
CA LEU A 214 15.10 -6.66 -2.79
C LEU A 214 15.26 -6.19 -4.24
N ALA A 215 14.66 -6.89 -5.21
CA ALA A 215 14.64 -6.46 -6.60
C ALA A 215 13.99 -5.08 -6.76
N LEU A 216 12.79 -4.89 -6.20
CA LEU A 216 12.07 -3.62 -6.28
C LEU A 216 12.84 -2.45 -5.64
N GLN A 217 13.53 -2.68 -4.52
CA GLN A 217 14.35 -1.65 -3.87
C GLN A 217 15.60 -1.28 -4.69
N ASN A 218 16.13 -2.21 -5.49
CA ASN A 218 17.35 -2.01 -6.26
C ASN A 218 17.12 -1.62 -7.73
N GLN A 219 15.88 -1.68 -8.23
CA GLN A 219 15.51 -1.32 -9.60
C GLN A 219 15.91 0.11 -10.02
N ASN A 220 15.91 1.07 -9.10
CA ASN A 220 16.25 2.46 -9.41
C ASN A 220 17.75 2.79 -9.30
N THR A 221 18.54 1.91 -8.67
CA THR A 221 19.98 2.12 -8.42
C THR A 221 20.87 1.61 -9.55
N HIS A 222 20.38 0.72 -10.41
CA HIS A 222 21.15 0.12 -11.50
C HIS A 222 20.39 0.23 -12.83
N LYS A 223 20.51 1.38 -13.51
CA LYS A 223 19.99 1.52 -14.89
C LYS A 223 20.78 0.68 -15.92
N ASP A 224 21.95 0.16 -15.56
CA ASP A 224 22.91 -0.41 -16.52
C ASP A 224 23.19 -1.92 -16.39
N SER A 225 22.60 -2.66 -15.44
CA SER A 225 22.74 -4.12 -15.41
C SER A 225 21.60 -4.78 -16.17
N LYS A 226 21.92 -5.35 -17.34
CA LYS A 226 21.04 -6.30 -18.02
C LYS A 226 20.74 -7.44 -17.03
N GLN A 227 19.52 -7.44 -16.51
CA GLN A 227 18.94 -8.44 -15.59
C GLN A 227 19.34 -8.25 -14.12
N ASP A 228 18.37 -7.86 -13.29
CA ASP A 228 18.51 -7.73 -11.84
C ASP A 228 18.74 -9.11 -11.22
N ALA A 229 19.90 -9.33 -10.58
CA ALA A 229 20.27 -10.62 -10.01
C ALA A 229 19.24 -11.12 -8.98
N TYR A 230 18.59 -10.20 -8.24
CA TYR A 230 17.53 -10.56 -7.29
C TYR A 230 16.29 -11.14 -7.99
N GLN A 231 15.96 -10.64 -9.19
CA GLN A 231 14.86 -11.20 -10.00
C GLN A 231 15.19 -12.60 -10.52
N GLN A 232 16.46 -12.92 -10.76
CA GLN A 232 16.86 -14.27 -11.16
C GLN A 232 16.68 -15.25 -9.99
N VAL A 233 17.07 -14.84 -8.79
CA VAL A 233 16.83 -15.63 -7.57
C VAL A 233 15.33 -15.83 -7.32
N GLU A 234 14.52 -14.78 -7.46
CA GLU A 234 13.05 -14.86 -7.34
C GLU A 234 12.46 -15.87 -8.33
N LYS A 235 12.92 -15.87 -9.58
CA LYS A 235 12.49 -16.82 -10.60
C LYS A 235 12.90 -18.25 -10.28
N ALA A 236 14.11 -18.46 -9.77
CA ALA A 236 14.60 -19.77 -9.39
C ALA A 236 13.73 -20.38 -8.27
N PHE A 237 13.47 -19.64 -7.19
CA PHE A 237 12.59 -20.13 -6.12
C PHE A 237 11.13 -20.28 -6.56
N SER A 238 10.65 -19.41 -7.45
CA SER A 238 9.30 -19.58 -8.04
C SER A 238 9.20 -20.87 -8.84
N ALA A 239 10.24 -21.22 -9.61
CA ALA A 239 10.30 -22.48 -10.34
C ALA A 239 10.33 -23.68 -9.37
N ASP A 240 11.13 -23.61 -8.31
CA ASP A 240 11.20 -24.63 -7.26
C ASP A 240 9.83 -24.85 -6.58
N LEU A 241 9.11 -23.77 -6.28
CA LEU A 241 7.76 -23.85 -5.70
C LEU A 241 6.76 -24.51 -6.65
N VAL A 242 6.83 -24.20 -7.96
CA VAL A 242 5.98 -24.83 -8.97
C VAL A 242 6.30 -26.32 -9.09
N SER A 243 7.58 -26.68 -9.15
CA SER A 243 8.04 -28.09 -9.19
C SER A 243 7.61 -28.85 -7.94
N LEU A 244 7.75 -28.24 -6.76
CA LEU A 244 7.27 -28.80 -5.51
C LEU A 244 5.77 -29.09 -5.61
N ARG A 245 4.96 -28.10 -5.99
CA ARG A 245 3.48 -28.23 -6.11
C ARG A 245 3.05 -29.28 -7.13
N ALA A 246 3.75 -29.38 -8.24
CA ALA A 246 3.49 -30.38 -9.28
C ALA A 246 3.89 -31.80 -8.86
N HIS A 247 4.78 -31.93 -7.87
CA HIS A 247 5.23 -33.23 -7.38
C HIS A 247 4.19 -33.84 -6.43
N GLU A 248 3.41 -34.83 -6.87
CA GLU A 248 2.34 -35.48 -6.10
C GLU A 248 2.83 -36.52 -5.07
N SER A 249 4.15 -36.66 -4.88
CA SER A 249 4.70 -37.63 -3.93
C SER A 249 4.46 -37.23 -2.48
N SER A 250 4.18 -38.23 -1.64
CA SER A 250 4.11 -38.07 -0.18
C SER A 250 5.49 -37.89 0.47
N ALA A 251 6.57 -38.22 -0.24
CA ALA A 251 7.93 -38.06 0.27
C ALA A 251 8.40 -36.60 0.11
N LEU A 252 9.07 -36.07 1.13
CA LEU A 252 9.66 -34.73 1.07
C LEU A 252 10.89 -34.73 0.14
N PRO A 253 11.08 -33.69 -0.68
CA PRO A 253 12.26 -33.58 -1.53
C PRO A 253 13.52 -33.41 -0.70
N ALA A 254 14.66 -33.85 -1.25
CA ALA A 254 15.97 -33.54 -0.68
C ALA A 254 16.19 -32.02 -0.68
N LEU A 255 16.77 -31.52 0.41
CA LEU A 255 16.97 -30.10 0.63
C LEU A 255 18.18 -29.86 1.54
N HIS A 256 18.74 -28.66 1.44
CA HIS A 256 19.75 -28.16 2.36
C HIS A 256 19.52 -26.69 2.69
N TYR A 257 20.38 -26.12 3.54
CA TYR A 257 20.32 -24.71 3.92
C TYR A 257 21.60 -23.99 3.57
N GLU A 258 21.46 -22.82 2.95
CA GLU A 258 22.57 -21.90 2.69
C GLU A 258 22.47 -20.65 3.56
N GLN A 259 23.62 -20.14 4.02
CA GLN A 259 23.66 -18.87 4.75
C GLN A 259 23.62 -17.71 3.76
N VAL A 260 22.53 -16.94 3.80
CA VAL A 260 22.25 -15.80 2.93
C VAL A 260 22.38 -14.51 3.74
N ASN A 261 23.15 -13.56 3.21
CA ASN A 261 23.32 -12.23 3.75
C ASN A 261 22.81 -11.19 2.76
N TYR A 262 21.88 -10.34 3.18
CA TYR A 262 21.37 -9.27 2.33
C TYR A 262 21.18 -7.98 3.12
N VAL A 263 21.07 -6.89 2.35
CA VAL A 263 20.84 -5.55 2.88
C VAL A 263 19.58 -4.99 2.27
N TYR A 264 18.65 -4.53 3.10
CA TYR A 264 17.41 -3.91 2.63
C TYR A 264 17.21 -2.55 3.26
N LYS A 265 16.44 -1.70 2.58
CA LYS A 265 16.03 -0.38 3.06
C LYS A 265 14.79 -0.54 3.93
N ASN A 266 14.85 -0.06 5.17
CA ASN A 266 13.72 -0.06 6.09
C ASN A 266 12.72 1.04 5.71
N LEU A 267 11.43 0.70 5.62
CA LEU A 267 10.38 1.61 5.15
C LEU A 267 9.10 1.45 5.97
N ASN A 268 8.57 2.56 6.48
CA ASN A 268 7.31 2.62 7.22
C ASN A 268 6.20 3.19 6.32
N ASP A 269 5.67 2.37 5.42
CA ASP A 269 4.76 2.85 4.38
C ASP A 269 3.37 3.28 4.83
N HIS A 270 2.96 2.89 6.03
CA HIS A 270 1.74 3.43 6.63
C HIS A 270 1.86 4.93 6.90
N ILE A 271 3.09 5.47 6.94
CA ILE A 271 3.37 6.88 7.17
C ILE A 271 3.56 7.57 5.82
N PRO A 272 2.81 8.66 5.52
CA PRO A 272 3.07 9.52 4.38
C PRO A 272 4.48 10.13 4.43
N SER A 273 5.11 10.38 3.28
CA SER A 273 6.49 10.91 3.22
C SER A 273 6.63 12.29 3.88
N ASN A 274 5.56 13.09 3.89
CA ASN A 274 5.49 14.42 4.50
C ASN A 274 4.97 14.41 5.95
N MET A 275 4.92 13.24 6.61
CA MET A 275 4.45 13.09 7.98
C MET A 275 5.49 12.38 8.85
N MET A 276 5.46 12.70 10.14
CA MET A 276 6.17 12.01 11.21
C MET A 276 5.11 11.47 12.18
N GLU A 277 5.18 10.19 12.49
CA GLU A 277 4.29 9.55 13.46
C GLU A 277 4.95 9.56 14.85
N PHE A 278 4.19 9.92 15.88
CA PHE A 278 4.59 9.81 17.28
C PHE A 278 3.60 8.91 18.01
N LYS A 279 4.10 7.94 18.77
CA LYS A 279 3.30 7.01 19.55
C LYS A 279 3.73 6.93 21.00
N VAL A 280 2.73 6.90 21.88
CA VAL A 280 2.87 6.54 23.30
C VAL A 280 2.17 5.21 23.49
N ILE A 281 2.93 4.14 23.72
CA ILE A 281 2.36 2.77 23.75
C ILE A 281 1.87 2.48 25.16
N ARG A 282 2.79 2.41 26.12
CA ARG A 282 2.50 2.04 27.51
C ARG A 282 3.56 2.55 28.46
N ALA A 283 3.25 2.55 29.75
CA ALA A 283 4.25 2.65 30.80
C ALA A 283 4.23 1.39 31.67
N THR A 284 5.35 1.09 32.32
CA THR A 284 5.49 -0.07 33.22
C THR A 284 6.20 0.36 34.49
N GLY A 285 5.91 -0.31 35.62
CA GLY A 285 6.59 -0.06 36.89
C GLY A 285 6.49 1.38 37.42
N LEU A 286 5.38 2.08 37.17
CA LEU A 286 5.22 3.46 37.65
C LEU A 286 5.28 3.55 39.19
N PRO A 287 5.94 4.58 39.75
CA PRO A 287 6.03 4.73 41.20
C PRO A 287 4.66 5.12 41.79
N THR A 288 4.31 4.51 42.92
CA THR A 288 3.04 4.78 43.64
C THR A 288 3.16 5.83 44.74
N LEU A 289 4.38 6.31 45.04
CA LEU A 289 4.77 7.41 45.96
C LEU A 289 3.60 8.07 46.74
N ASP A 290 3.12 7.48 47.83
CA ASP A 290 2.05 8.01 48.72
C ASP A 290 0.80 8.58 48.02
N ILE A 291 0.61 8.20 46.75
CA ILE A 291 -0.47 8.61 45.87
C ILE A 291 -1.54 7.53 45.99
N ALA A 292 -2.81 7.94 45.93
CA ALA A 292 -4.00 7.15 46.18
C ALA A 292 -3.94 5.69 45.69
N THR A 293 -4.72 4.82 46.33
CA THR A 293 -4.84 3.38 46.02
C THR A 293 -5.05 3.07 44.53
N SER A 294 -5.55 4.03 43.74
CA SER A 294 -5.68 3.97 42.28
C SER A 294 -4.84 5.06 41.59
N LEU A 295 -3.80 4.65 40.86
CA LEU A 295 -3.03 5.55 40.00
C LEU A 295 -3.83 5.88 38.73
N GLU A 296 -3.92 7.17 38.42
CA GLU A 296 -4.53 7.70 37.19
C GLU A 296 -3.48 8.41 36.32
N PRO A 297 -2.61 7.69 35.61
CA PRO A 297 -1.53 8.30 34.84
C PRO A 297 -1.99 8.83 33.47
N PHE A 298 -1.37 9.91 33.02
CA PHE A 298 -1.42 10.42 31.65
C PHE A 298 -0.02 10.91 31.24
N VAL A 299 0.23 11.01 29.93
CA VAL A 299 1.54 11.37 29.39
C VAL A 299 1.43 12.70 28.68
N THR A 300 2.34 13.62 28.97
CA THR A 300 2.54 14.84 28.20
C THR A 300 3.80 14.73 27.36
N TRP A 301 3.82 15.42 26.22
CA TRP A 301 5.00 15.52 25.37
C TRP A 301 5.31 16.98 25.03
N ASP A 302 6.59 17.24 24.77
CA ASP A 302 7.08 18.50 24.22
C ASP A 302 8.21 18.19 23.22
N PHE A 303 7.98 18.50 21.95
CA PHE A 303 8.97 18.36 20.89
C PHE A 303 10.07 19.43 20.96
N GLY A 304 9.96 20.43 21.83
CA GLY A 304 11.01 21.45 21.99
C GLY A 304 11.02 22.49 20.87
N GLY A 305 9.83 22.77 20.32
CA GLY A 305 9.56 23.85 19.36
C GLY A 305 9.28 23.38 17.94
N TRP A 306 8.85 22.12 17.74
CA TRP A 306 8.44 21.61 16.44
C TRP A 306 7.05 20.94 16.51
N PRO A 307 6.10 21.29 15.63
CA PRO A 307 6.19 22.30 14.57
C PRO A 307 6.46 23.72 15.11
N PRO A 308 7.08 24.62 14.32
CA PRO A 308 7.42 25.96 14.79
C PRO A 308 6.18 26.75 15.26
N GLU A 309 6.35 27.58 16.29
CA GLU A 309 5.24 28.32 16.93
C GLU A 309 4.47 29.24 15.97
N ASN A 310 5.11 29.71 14.90
CA ASN A 310 4.50 30.57 13.89
C ASN A 310 3.72 29.80 12.81
N THR A 311 3.48 28.51 12.99
CA THR A 311 2.74 27.66 12.03
C THR A 311 1.37 27.28 12.57
N ALA A 312 0.40 27.01 11.69
CA ALA A 312 -0.93 26.54 12.09
C ALA A 312 -0.88 25.20 12.87
N GLN A 313 0.22 24.46 12.72
CA GLN A 313 0.47 23.18 13.37
C GLN A 313 1.23 23.30 14.71
N ALA A 314 1.51 24.52 15.18
CA ALA A 314 2.23 24.77 16.43
C ALA A 314 1.61 24.05 17.64
N ALA A 315 0.28 23.89 17.65
CA ALA A 315 -0.44 23.18 18.71
C ALA A 315 -0.04 21.70 18.84
N MET A 316 0.59 21.10 17.82
CA MET A 316 1.07 19.71 17.87
C MET A 316 2.42 19.54 18.58
N ASN A 317 3.15 20.64 18.83
CA ASN A 317 4.44 20.62 19.53
C ASN A 317 4.31 20.07 20.95
N LYS A 318 3.17 20.33 21.60
CA LYS A 318 2.87 19.87 22.94
C LYS A 318 1.48 19.27 23.00
N GLY A 319 1.28 18.32 23.89
CA GLY A 319 -0.05 17.76 24.13
C GLY A 319 0.00 16.71 25.22
N GLU A 320 -1.14 16.06 25.42
CA GLU A 320 -1.32 15.04 26.44
C GLU A 320 -2.18 13.88 25.95
N THR A 321 -1.94 12.69 26.50
CA THR A 321 -2.75 11.51 26.26
C THR A 321 -4.00 11.54 27.14
N PRO A 322 -5.05 10.78 26.78
CA PRO A 322 -6.11 10.45 27.72
C PRO A 322 -5.57 9.81 29.00
N VAL A 323 -6.27 10.05 30.11
CA VAL A 323 -5.95 9.49 31.43
C VAL A 323 -6.28 7.99 31.43
N GLN A 324 -5.34 7.19 31.93
CA GLN A 324 -5.47 5.75 32.10
C GLN A 324 -5.50 5.38 33.58
N LYS A 325 -5.61 4.08 33.89
CA LYS A 325 -5.63 3.56 35.26
C LYS A 325 -4.57 2.49 35.48
N GLY A 326 -4.03 2.45 36.70
CA GLY A 326 -3.08 1.42 37.14
C GLY A 326 -1.61 1.81 36.97
N ILE A 327 -0.74 0.91 37.42
CA ILE A 327 0.73 1.09 37.47
C ILE A 327 1.39 0.77 36.12
N GLU A 328 0.69 0.01 35.27
CA GLU A 328 1.12 -0.38 33.93
C GLU A 328 0.09 0.05 32.87
N PRO A 329 -0.14 1.36 32.70
CA PRO A 329 -1.15 1.88 31.79
C PRO A 329 -0.77 1.64 30.32
N HIS A 330 -1.75 1.22 29.53
CA HIS A 330 -1.69 1.22 28.06
C HIS A 330 -2.35 2.50 27.53
N PHE A 331 -1.60 3.29 26.76
CA PHE A 331 -2.08 4.54 26.18
C PHE A 331 -2.50 4.38 24.73
N ASP A 332 -1.73 3.59 23.96
CA ASP A 332 -1.90 3.34 22.52
C ASP A 332 -2.23 4.62 21.71
N PHE A 333 -1.64 5.73 22.12
CA PHE A 333 -1.85 7.05 21.53
C PHE A 333 -0.97 7.21 20.30
N SER A 334 -1.51 7.79 19.23
CA SER A 334 -0.77 8.07 18.00
C SER A 334 -1.09 9.48 17.47
N LEU A 335 -0.07 10.18 17.00
CA LEU A 335 -0.15 11.52 16.43
C LEU A 335 0.65 11.59 15.13
N MET A 336 0.04 12.13 14.07
CA MET A 336 0.70 12.42 12.80
C MET A 336 1.04 13.91 12.72
N ILE A 337 2.33 14.22 12.61
CA ILE A 337 2.87 15.57 12.60
C ILE A 337 3.39 15.88 11.19
N PRO A 338 2.88 16.93 10.52
CA PRO A 338 3.39 17.35 9.22
C PRO A 338 4.86 17.78 9.28
N ILE A 339 5.65 17.31 8.32
CA ILE A 339 7.06 17.64 8.18
C ILE A 339 7.40 18.02 6.74
N THR A 340 8.44 18.83 6.59
CA THR A 340 9.06 19.13 5.29
C THR A 340 10.46 18.52 5.28
N ARG A 341 10.63 17.41 4.57
CA ARG A 341 11.87 16.60 4.57
C ARG A 341 13.11 17.39 4.14
N THR A 342 12.97 18.28 3.16
CA THR A 342 14.06 19.08 2.59
C THR A 342 14.37 20.35 3.40
N ASN A 343 13.58 20.65 4.43
CA ASN A 343 13.74 21.88 5.19
C ASN A 343 14.95 21.77 6.14
N ARG A 344 16.00 22.56 5.86
CA ARG A 344 17.21 22.63 6.70
C ARG A 344 16.91 23.01 8.17
N VAL A 345 15.84 23.75 8.43
CA VAL A 345 15.40 24.07 9.80
C VAL A 345 14.94 22.83 10.53
N PHE A 346 14.18 21.95 9.88
CA PHE A 346 13.73 20.68 10.46
C PHE A 346 14.91 19.73 10.74
N LEU A 347 15.84 19.60 9.78
CA LEU A 347 17.04 18.79 9.97
C LEU A 347 17.87 19.29 11.16
N ARG A 348 18.07 20.60 11.27
CA ARG A 348 18.78 21.23 12.39
C ARG A 348 18.04 21.06 13.72
N TYR A 349 16.71 21.08 13.69
CA TYR A 349 15.88 20.81 14.84
C TYR A 349 16.14 19.39 15.37
N LEU A 350 16.07 18.37 14.51
CA LEU A 350 16.33 16.97 14.90
C LEU A 350 17.74 16.77 15.49
N GLN A 351 18.74 17.46 14.95
CA GLN A 351 20.13 17.40 15.45
C GLN A 351 20.31 17.99 16.86
N ARG A 352 19.48 18.96 17.26
CA ARG A 352 19.76 19.81 18.43
C ARG A 352 18.73 19.69 19.54
N LYS A 353 17.47 19.40 19.19
CA LYS A 353 16.36 19.33 20.13
C LYS A 353 16.10 17.90 20.55
N LYS A 354 15.42 17.78 21.69
CA LYS A 354 15.09 16.49 22.30
C LYS A 354 13.60 16.49 22.60
N LEU A 355 12.96 15.34 22.36
CA LEU A 355 11.60 15.09 22.79
C LEU A 355 11.60 14.89 24.31
N ILE A 356 10.80 15.68 25.00
CA ILE A 356 10.59 15.57 26.44
C ILE A 356 9.24 14.88 26.65
N ILE A 357 9.24 13.82 27.45
CA ILE A 357 8.06 13.07 27.84
C ILE A 357 7.93 13.12 29.36
N GLU A 358 6.77 13.48 29.87
CA GLU A 358 6.48 13.47 31.30
C GLU A 358 5.26 12.60 31.56
N VAL A 359 5.36 11.71 32.53
CA VAL A 359 4.25 10.89 33.00
C VAL A 359 3.73 11.50 34.29
N LEU A 360 2.46 11.89 34.30
CA LEU A 360 1.85 12.58 35.43
C LEU A 360 0.65 11.80 35.94
N HIS A 361 0.43 11.87 37.24
CA HIS A 361 -0.80 11.41 37.85
C HIS A 361 -1.82 12.55 37.92
N ASN A 362 -3.00 12.27 37.37
CA ASN A 362 -4.16 13.13 37.47
C ASN A 362 -4.69 13.14 38.92
N LYS A 363 -4.70 14.31 39.57
CA LYS A 363 -5.27 14.52 40.91
C LYS A 363 -6.60 15.29 40.91
N TYR A 364 -7.26 15.46 39.76
CA TYR A 364 -8.43 16.34 39.63
C TYR A 364 -9.69 15.85 40.38
N THR A 365 -9.69 14.66 40.97
CA THR A 365 -10.84 14.13 41.72
C THR A 365 -11.13 14.91 43.03
N TYR A 366 -10.28 15.85 43.48
CA TYR A 366 -10.44 16.51 44.80
C TYR A 366 -10.15 18.04 44.85
N GLY A 367 -10.45 18.81 43.80
CA GLY A 367 -10.61 20.28 43.92
C GLY A 367 -9.92 21.16 42.87
N LEU A 368 -10.49 22.36 42.67
CA LEU A 368 -10.25 23.32 41.58
C LEU A 368 -8.81 23.88 41.43
N PHE A 369 -7.86 23.49 42.31
CA PHE A 369 -6.51 24.08 42.37
C PHE A 369 -5.36 23.07 42.56
N ARG A 370 -5.60 21.76 42.44
CA ARG A 370 -4.54 20.76 42.56
C ARG A 370 -3.83 20.57 41.22
N ARG A 371 -2.49 20.67 41.23
CA ARG A 371 -1.64 20.40 40.06
C ARG A 371 -1.39 18.89 39.92
N PRO A 372 -1.26 18.36 38.69
CA PRO A 372 -0.81 17.00 38.46
C PRO A 372 0.53 16.71 39.13
N VAL A 373 0.74 15.46 39.55
CA VAL A 373 2.01 15.03 40.19
C VAL A 373 2.86 14.30 39.18
N LEU A 374 4.10 14.74 38.99
CA LEU A 374 5.07 14.08 38.11
C LEU A 374 5.45 12.71 38.71
N LEU A 375 5.21 11.65 37.94
CA LEU A 375 5.65 10.29 38.24
C LEU A 375 7.05 10.01 37.67
N GLY A 376 7.41 10.72 36.60
CA GLY A 376 8.76 10.71 36.05
C GLY A 376 8.82 11.29 34.64
N ARG A 377 10.04 11.53 34.18
CA ARG A 377 10.36 12.20 32.92
C ARG A 377 11.37 11.41 32.11
N ALA A 378 11.16 11.33 30.80
CA ALA A 378 12.12 10.81 29.83
C ALA A 378 12.52 11.91 28.83
N VAL A 379 13.76 11.87 28.35
CA VAL A 379 14.28 12.83 27.35
C VAL A 379 14.95 12.03 26.23
N ILE A 380 14.40 12.13 25.02
CA ILE A 380 14.77 11.30 23.87
C ILE A 380 15.43 12.19 22.81
N SER A 381 16.60 11.77 22.32
CA SER A 381 17.32 12.46 21.24
C SER A 381 16.71 12.13 19.89
N MET A 382 16.52 13.14 19.03
CA MET A 382 15.81 13.00 17.76
C MET A 382 16.75 12.87 16.54
N ASP A 383 18.05 13.00 16.75
CA ASP A 383 19.11 12.96 15.72
C ASP A 383 19.14 11.62 14.97
N ARG A 384 18.74 10.52 15.63
CA ARG A 384 18.63 9.21 15.00
C ARG A 384 17.67 9.17 13.80
N LEU A 385 16.67 10.06 13.72
CA LEU A 385 15.76 10.13 12.57
C LEU A 385 16.41 10.67 11.28
N LEU A 386 17.63 11.19 11.38
CA LEU A 386 18.41 11.61 10.21
C LEU A 386 18.93 10.39 9.44
N THR A 387 19.31 9.34 10.15
CA THR A 387 19.94 8.12 9.59
C THR A 387 19.04 6.88 9.66
N LYS A 388 18.02 6.87 10.52
CA LYS A 388 17.07 5.76 10.70
C LYS A 388 15.64 6.22 10.49
N SER A 389 14.76 5.31 10.08
CA SER A 389 13.33 5.61 9.91
C SER A 389 12.53 5.58 11.21
N SER A 390 13.07 5.03 12.30
CA SER A 390 12.36 4.90 13.57
C SER A 390 13.29 5.07 14.78
N ILE A 391 12.77 5.74 15.80
CA ILE A 391 13.24 5.70 17.18
C ILE A 391 12.16 4.98 17.98
N SER A 392 12.41 3.73 18.34
CA SER A 392 11.51 2.93 19.16
C SER A 392 12.27 2.36 20.35
N GLY A 393 11.67 2.38 21.53
CA GLY A 393 12.31 1.79 22.72
C GLY A 393 11.53 2.00 24.01
N SER A 394 11.99 1.30 25.04
CA SER A 394 11.56 1.47 26.44
C SER A 394 12.55 2.36 27.16
N PHE A 395 12.10 3.51 27.65
CA PHE A 395 12.93 4.55 28.25
C PHE A 395 12.70 4.62 29.76
N ASP A 396 13.79 4.62 30.54
CA ASP A 396 13.73 4.79 31.99
C ASP A 396 13.17 6.18 32.35
N LEU A 397 12.21 6.21 33.26
CA LEU A 397 11.68 7.45 33.82
C LEU A 397 12.58 7.94 34.94
N LEU A 398 12.90 9.24 34.90
CA LEU A 398 13.70 9.92 35.90
C LEU A 398 12.84 10.90 36.70
N ASP A 399 13.10 10.99 38.00
CA ASP A 399 12.55 12.03 38.85
C ASP A 399 13.22 13.39 38.55
N SER A 400 12.66 14.46 39.11
CA SER A 400 13.20 15.84 39.14
C SER A 400 14.67 15.88 39.59
N SER A 401 15.07 14.99 40.50
CA SER A 401 16.45 14.82 40.97
C SER A 401 17.37 14.00 40.03
N ARG A 402 16.88 13.65 38.83
CA ARG A 402 17.54 12.79 37.82
C ARG A 402 17.81 11.36 38.26
N LYS A 403 17.19 10.91 39.36
CA LYS A 403 17.26 9.52 39.82
C LYS A 403 16.24 8.67 39.07
N LYS A 404 16.56 7.41 38.78
CA LYS A 404 15.61 6.46 38.18
C LYS A 404 14.45 6.21 39.14
N THR A 405 13.23 6.27 38.64
CA THR A 405 12.03 6.00 39.45
C THR A 405 11.69 4.51 39.53
N GLY A 406 12.32 3.69 38.68
CA GLY A 406 11.97 2.29 38.47
C GLY A 406 10.96 2.08 37.34
N GLY A 407 10.21 3.13 36.99
CA GLY A 407 9.25 3.09 35.89
C GLY A 407 9.91 3.27 34.52
N LYS A 408 9.26 2.74 33.49
CA LYS A 408 9.67 2.87 32.09
C LYS A 408 8.49 3.28 31.21
N ILE A 409 8.79 3.91 30.07
CA ILE A 409 7.80 4.28 29.07
C ILE A 409 8.21 3.82 27.67
N ASP A 410 7.27 3.18 26.97
CA ASP A 410 7.45 2.68 25.62
C ASP A 410 6.96 3.74 24.62
N ILE A 411 7.90 4.33 23.87
CA ILE A 411 7.65 5.42 22.91
C ILE A 411 8.16 5.02 21.53
N GLN A 412 7.46 5.47 20.50
CA GLN A 412 7.97 5.44 19.13
C GLN A 412 7.87 6.81 18.45
N VAL A 413 8.90 7.16 17.69
CA VAL A 413 8.85 8.24 16.70
C VAL A 413 9.29 7.66 15.37
N ASN A 414 8.43 7.75 14.36
CA ASN A 414 8.60 7.08 13.09
C ASN A 414 8.50 8.08 11.92
N LEU A 415 9.35 7.88 10.93
CA LEU A 415 9.28 8.47 9.60
C LEU A 415 9.04 7.36 8.59
N ARG A 416 8.50 7.70 7.43
CA ARG A 416 8.43 6.75 6.30
C ARG A 416 9.80 6.17 5.95
N ASP A 417 10.74 7.08 5.69
CA ASP A 417 12.12 6.85 5.32
C ASP A 417 13.01 7.90 6.03
N PRO A 418 14.27 7.56 6.34
CA PRO A 418 15.24 8.50 6.96
C PRO A 418 15.49 9.75 6.09
N LEU A 419 15.94 10.84 6.71
CA LEU A 419 16.02 12.15 6.04
C LEU A 419 17.35 12.44 5.31
N SER A 420 18.44 11.74 5.64
CA SER A 420 19.78 12.04 5.07
C SER A 420 20.50 10.81 4.53
N GLU A 421 20.52 9.69 5.25
CA GLU A 421 21.15 8.44 4.81
C GLU A 421 20.12 7.36 4.52
N GLU A 422 20.48 6.32 3.76
CA GLU A 422 19.62 5.15 3.55
C GLU A 422 19.66 4.25 4.80
N ASP A 423 18.51 4.05 5.47
CA ASP A 423 18.37 3.17 6.65
C ASP A 423 18.45 1.72 6.20
N LYS A 424 19.70 1.26 6.04
CA LYS A 424 20.06 -0.06 5.56
C LYS A 424 20.16 -1.03 6.73
N VAL A 425 19.28 -2.01 6.74
CA VAL A 425 19.31 -3.12 7.70
C VAL A 425 20.02 -4.30 7.04
N LYS A 426 21.06 -4.81 7.71
CA LYS A 426 21.74 -6.05 7.34
C LYS A 426 21.01 -7.24 7.97
N ARG A 427 20.73 -8.27 7.19
CA ARG A 427 20.18 -9.54 7.66
C ARG A 427 21.09 -10.69 7.27
N SER A 428 21.05 -11.72 8.10
CA SER A 428 21.76 -12.98 7.90
C SER A 428 20.78 -14.09 8.29
N GLU A 429 20.41 -14.90 7.31
CA GLU A 429 19.38 -15.93 7.44
C GLU A 429 19.86 -17.23 6.79
N ARG A 430 19.24 -18.35 7.18
CA ARG A 430 19.47 -19.64 6.53
C ARG A 430 18.31 -19.92 5.60
N TRP A 431 18.57 -19.91 4.31
CA TRP A 431 17.55 -20.15 3.29
C TRP A 431 17.57 -21.60 2.87
N LEU A 432 16.37 -22.18 2.78
CA LEU A 432 16.10 -23.50 2.24
C LEU A 432 16.36 -23.53 0.73
N ILE A 433 17.11 -24.52 0.27
CA ILE A 433 17.37 -24.82 -1.13
C ILE A 433 16.91 -26.24 -1.41
N LEU A 434 16.16 -26.45 -2.50
CA LEU A 434 15.80 -27.79 -2.94
C LEU A 434 16.97 -28.39 -3.74
N ASP A 435 17.40 -29.59 -3.37
CA ASP A 435 18.39 -30.37 -4.13
C ASP A 435 17.74 -31.19 -5.25
N ALA A 436 16.41 -31.34 -5.18
CA ALA A 436 15.60 -31.95 -6.21
C ALA A 436 15.26 -30.97 -7.34
N PHE A 437 14.68 -31.50 -8.43
CA PHE A 437 14.08 -30.73 -9.52
C PHE A 437 15.05 -29.83 -10.33
N ASP A 438 16.34 -30.14 -10.31
CA ASP A 438 17.38 -29.36 -10.99
C ASP A 438 17.38 -27.87 -10.61
N SER A 439 17.13 -27.57 -9.32
CA SER A 439 17.06 -26.19 -8.82
C SER A 439 18.30 -25.37 -9.19
N HIS A 440 18.06 -24.15 -9.64
CA HIS A 440 19.10 -23.16 -9.93
C HIS A 440 19.26 -22.12 -8.81
N ALA A 441 18.54 -22.28 -7.68
CA ALA A 441 18.49 -21.28 -6.62
C ALA A 441 19.87 -20.96 -6.04
N SER A 442 20.68 -21.98 -5.74
CA SER A 442 22.06 -21.81 -5.23
C SER A 442 22.95 -20.99 -6.17
N VAL A 443 22.89 -21.28 -7.48
CA VAL A 443 23.65 -20.57 -8.51
C VAL A 443 23.22 -19.11 -8.60
N CYS A 444 21.91 -18.86 -8.62
CA CYS A 444 21.37 -17.51 -8.64
C CYS A 444 21.74 -16.73 -7.37
N LEU A 445 21.70 -17.35 -6.20
CA LEU A 445 22.09 -16.72 -4.93
C LEU A 445 23.55 -16.29 -4.93
N SER A 446 24.44 -17.16 -5.40
CA SER A 446 25.85 -16.84 -5.57
C SER A 446 26.06 -15.70 -6.58
N ALA A 447 25.34 -15.72 -7.71
CA ALA A 447 25.42 -14.65 -8.71
C ALA A 447 24.94 -13.29 -8.16
N ALA A 448 23.92 -13.31 -7.29
CA ALA A 448 23.43 -12.14 -6.56
C ALA A 448 24.33 -11.71 -5.39
N LYS A 449 25.45 -12.41 -5.15
CA LYS A 449 26.37 -12.18 -4.02
C LYS A 449 25.69 -12.26 -2.65
N LEU A 450 24.65 -13.08 -2.56
CA LEU A 450 23.88 -13.30 -1.34
C LEU A 450 24.53 -14.33 -0.42
N THR A 451 25.30 -15.27 -0.98
CA THR A 451 25.95 -16.35 -0.24
C THR A 451 27.46 -16.17 -0.22
N THR A 452 28.11 -16.58 0.87
CA THR A 452 29.57 -16.58 1.02
C THR A 452 30.10 -17.99 0.80
N GLY A 453 30.71 -18.28 -0.36
CA GLY A 453 31.29 -19.59 -0.66
C GLY A 453 31.08 -20.14 -2.06
N GLY A 454 30.35 -19.44 -2.94
CA GLY A 454 29.98 -19.96 -4.26
C GLY A 454 28.78 -20.93 -4.20
N PRO A 455 28.25 -21.38 -5.34
CA PRO A 455 27.11 -22.31 -5.35
C PRO A 455 27.50 -23.61 -4.65
N GLN A 456 26.67 -24.04 -3.70
CA GLN A 456 26.81 -25.35 -3.08
C GLN A 456 26.15 -26.37 -4.00
N ILE A 457 26.96 -27.26 -4.56
CA ILE A 457 26.45 -28.42 -5.30
C ILE A 457 26.44 -29.56 -4.28
N PRO A 458 25.28 -30.16 -3.95
CA PRO A 458 25.24 -31.30 -3.06
C PRO A 458 26.10 -32.42 -3.65
N SER A 459 26.89 -33.08 -2.80
CA SER A 459 27.62 -34.29 -3.19
C SER A 459 26.59 -35.35 -3.59
N SER A 460 26.68 -35.79 -4.84
CA SER A 460 25.79 -36.79 -5.47
C SER A 460 25.66 -38.09 -4.68
#